data_AF-A0A5J4PTD5-F1
#
_entry.id   AF-A0A5J4PTD5-F1
#
_cell.length_a   1.000
_cell.length_b   1.000
_cell.length_c   1.000
_cell.angle_alpha   90.00
_cell.angle_beta   90.00
_cell.angle_gamma   90.00
#
_symmetry.space_group_name_H-M   'P 1'
#
loop_
_entity.id
_entity.type
_entity.pdbx_description
1 polymer ?
#
loop_
_entity_poly.entity_id
_entity_poly.type
_entity_poly.pdbx_seq_one_letter_code
_entity_poly.pdbx_strand_id
1 'polypeptide(L)'
;MKSYTAPTSKIILKRIIEVLADSDVDIDGTITVRETDLSDTLEDVRISRFDFKYVAKLKKTVSFEGYKIIYKDSKVLKVKKEEEEMTLNEE
;
A
#
# COMPACT_ATOMS: atom_id res chain seq x y z
N MET A 1 -16.59 8.74 7.84
CA MET A 1 -16.01 7.88 6.78
C MET A 1 -15.97 6.45 7.30
N LYS A 2 -16.41 5.46 6.51
CA LYS A 2 -16.23 4.06 6.88
C LYS A 2 -14.75 3.71 6.68
N SER A 3 -14.12 3.11 7.67
CA SER A 3 -12.77 2.52 7.58
C SER A 3 -12.77 1.21 8.34
N TYR A 4 -11.79 0.35 8.06
CA TYR A 4 -11.53 -0.78 8.94
C TYR A 4 -11.12 -0.27 10.32
N THR A 5 -11.21 -1.15 11.31
CA THR A 5 -10.73 -0.83 12.65
C THR A 5 -9.23 -0.48 12.61
N ALA A 6 -8.77 0.27 13.60
CA ALA A 6 -7.35 0.61 13.72
C ALA A 6 -6.42 -0.62 13.71
N PRO A 7 -6.67 -1.70 14.49
CA PRO A 7 -5.80 -2.89 14.46
C PRO A 7 -5.84 -3.60 13.10
N THR A 8 -7.01 -3.77 12.50
CA THR A 8 -7.14 -4.43 11.20
C THR A 8 -6.43 -3.64 10.10
N SER A 9 -6.60 -2.31 10.07
CA SER A 9 -5.88 -1.46 9.11
C SER A 9 -4.37 -1.59 9.29
N LYS A 10 -3.86 -1.65 10.53
CA LYS A 10 -2.43 -1.80 10.82
C LYS A 10 -1.87 -3.11 10.28
N ILE A 11 -2.59 -4.22 10.45
CA ILE A 11 -2.20 -5.54 9.95
C ILE A 11 -2.13 -5.52 8.42
N ILE A 12 -3.17 -5.01 7.75
CA ILE A 12 -3.22 -4.89 6.29
C ILE A 12 -2.09 -4.01 5.77
N LEU A 13 -1.83 -2.87 6.42
CA LEU A 13 -0.74 -1.97 6.03
C LEU A 13 0.61 -2.65 6.10
N LYS A 14 0.88 -3.39 7.18
CA LYS A 14 2.15 -4.13 7.32
C LYS A 14 2.33 -5.09 6.14
N ARG A 15 1.28 -5.85 5.80
CA ARG A 15 1.34 -6.78 4.67
C ARG A 15 1.56 -6.06 3.34
N ILE A 16 0.91 -4.92 3.11
CA ILE A 16 1.12 -4.12 1.90
C ILE A 16 2.60 -3.73 1.78
N ILE A 17 3.22 -3.24 2.85
CA ILE A 17 4.64 -2.84 2.81
C ILE A 17 5.56 -4.04 2.56
N GLU A 18 5.27 -5.20 3.17
CA GLU A 18 6.01 -6.44 2.90
C GLU A 18 5.91 -6.84 1.42
N VAL A 19 4.71 -6.78 0.83
CA VAL A 19 4.51 -7.04 -0.60
C VAL A 19 5.28 -6.03 -1.45
N LEU A 20 5.24 -4.74 -1.11
CA LEU A 20 5.98 -3.71 -1.86
C LEU A 20 7.50 -3.91 -1.82
N ALA A 21 8.04 -4.41 -0.71
CA ALA A 21 9.47 -4.64 -0.56
C ALA A 21 9.96 -5.90 -1.29
N ASP A 22 9.10 -6.92 -1.43
CA ASP A 22 9.41 -8.21 -2.07
C ASP A 22 9.06 -8.24 -3.56
N SER A 23 8.18 -7.35 -4.02
CA SER A 23 7.72 -7.32 -5.42
C SER A 23 8.75 -6.69 -6.36
N ASP A 24 8.92 -7.31 -7.52
CA ASP A 24 9.60 -6.70 -8.65
C ASP A 24 8.85 -5.48 -9.18
N VAL A 25 9.60 -4.56 -9.77
CA VAL A 25 9.07 -3.37 -10.42
C VAL A 25 8.56 -3.74 -11.82
N ASP A 26 7.31 -3.39 -12.13
CA ASP A 26 6.70 -3.52 -13.46
C ASP A 26 7.49 -2.70 -14.52
N ILE A 27 7.31 -3.02 -15.80
CA ILE A 27 7.99 -2.35 -16.93
C ILE A 27 7.77 -0.82 -16.91
N ASP A 28 6.61 -0.36 -16.43
CA ASP A 28 6.28 1.06 -16.31
C ASP A 28 6.87 1.74 -15.05
N GLY A 29 7.71 1.04 -14.28
CA GLY A 29 8.36 1.55 -13.09
C GLY A 29 7.44 1.62 -11.87
N THR A 30 6.33 0.88 -11.87
CA THR A 30 5.39 0.80 -10.75
C THR A 30 5.41 -0.57 -10.09
N ILE A 31 4.84 -0.67 -8.90
CA ILE A 31 4.59 -1.92 -8.20
C ILE A 31 3.09 -2.01 -7.99
N THR A 32 2.50 -3.13 -8.42
CA THR A 32 1.06 -3.36 -8.34
C THR A 32 0.73 -4.34 -7.22
N VAL A 33 0.03 -3.87 -6.18
CA VAL A 33 -0.54 -4.71 -5.11
C VAL A 33 -2.02 -4.97 -5.39
N ARG A 34 -2.40 -6.23 -5.40
CA ARG A 34 -3.77 -6.71 -5.60
C ARG A 34 -4.32 -7.29 -4.29
N GLU A 35 -5.64 -7.41 -4.23
CA GLU A 35 -6.30 -8.14 -3.13
C GLU A 35 -5.74 -9.57 -2.95
N THR A 36 -5.39 -10.24 -4.07
CA THR A 36 -4.83 -11.59 -4.05
C THR A 36 -3.50 -11.68 -3.32
N ASP A 37 -2.70 -10.62 -3.31
CA ASP A 37 -1.41 -10.59 -2.59
C ASP A 37 -1.61 -10.46 -1.06
N LEU A 38 -2.84 -10.10 -0.67
CA LEU A 38 -3.25 -9.91 0.71
C LEU A 38 -4.18 -11.02 1.21
N SER A 39 -4.49 -12.04 0.40
CA SER A 39 -5.55 -13.02 0.68
C SER A 39 -5.39 -13.69 2.04
N ASP A 40 -4.18 -14.14 2.38
CA ASP A 40 -3.89 -14.81 3.65
C ASP A 40 -4.12 -13.87 4.84
N THR A 41 -3.71 -12.61 4.69
CA THR A 41 -3.90 -11.59 5.72
C THR A 41 -5.36 -11.20 5.87
N LEU A 42 -6.12 -11.13 4.77
CA LEU A 42 -7.53 -10.81 4.77
C LEU A 42 -8.37 -11.92 5.41
N GLU A 43 -7.98 -13.18 5.21
CA GLU A 43 -8.59 -14.33 5.87
C GLU A 43 -8.35 -14.28 7.40
N ASP A 44 -7.12 -14.00 7.83
CA ASP A 44 -6.76 -13.88 9.25
C ASP A 44 -7.62 -12.81 9.98
N VAL A 45 -7.79 -11.65 9.36
CA VAL A 45 -8.61 -10.55 9.92
C VAL A 45 -10.11 -10.68 9.59
N ARG A 46 -10.54 -11.79 8.99
CA ARG A 46 -11.93 -12.11 8.61
C ARG A 46 -12.60 -11.05 7.74
N ILE A 47 -11.88 -10.48 6.77
CA ILE A 47 -12.44 -9.57 5.76
C ILE A 47 -12.73 -10.33 4.48
N SER A 48 -14.02 -10.49 4.17
CA SER A 48 -14.49 -11.12 2.92
C SER A 48 -14.73 -10.12 1.77
N ARG A 49 -14.88 -8.83 2.08
CA ARG A 49 -15.08 -7.75 1.08
C ARG A 49 -14.05 -6.66 1.30
N PHE A 50 -12.85 -6.91 0.80
CA PHE A 50 -11.74 -5.97 0.91
C PHE A 50 -11.94 -4.73 0.00
N ASP A 51 -11.56 -3.55 0.50
CA ASP A 51 -11.48 -2.32 -0.27
C ASP A 51 -10.33 -1.43 0.26
N PHE A 52 -9.36 -1.09 -0.60
CA PHE A 52 -8.25 -0.19 -0.26
C PHE A 52 -8.70 1.20 0.22
N LYS A 53 -9.92 1.64 -0.10
CA LYS A 53 -10.50 2.91 0.38
C LYS A 53 -10.79 2.88 1.88
N TYR A 54 -10.98 1.69 2.47
CA TYR A 54 -11.27 1.53 3.89
C TYR A 54 -10.03 1.28 4.75
N VAL A 55 -8.85 1.10 4.14
CA VAL A 55 -7.58 0.98 4.86
C VAL A 55 -7.17 2.35 5.39
N ALA A 56 -7.33 2.56 6.70
CA ALA A 56 -6.98 3.82 7.33
C ALA A 56 -5.47 4.07 7.23
N LYS A 57 -5.08 5.33 6.99
CA LYS A 57 -3.67 5.79 6.89
C LYS A 57 -2.84 5.21 5.74
N LEU A 58 -3.44 4.47 4.80
CA LEU A 58 -2.74 3.89 3.63
C LEU A 58 -1.80 4.86 2.91
N LYS A 59 -2.33 6.00 2.46
CA LYS A 59 -1.50 7.01 1.76
C LYS A 59 -0.32 7.48 2.61
N LYS A 60 -0.56 7.74 3.90
CA LYS A 60 0.49 8.25 4.80
C LYS A 60 1.58 7.21 5.03
N THR A 61 1.22 5.95 5.23
CA THR A 61 2.18 4.86 5.45
C THR A 61 2.99 4.56 4.19
N VAL A 62 2.34 4.43 3.03
CA VAL A 62 3.02 4.17 1.75
C VAL A 62 4.02 5.30 1.42
N SER A 63 3.62 6.56 1.61
CA SER A 63 4.53 7.70 1.43
C SER A 63 5.65 7.77 2.46
N PHE A 64 5.42 7.33 3.70
CA PHE A 64 6.47 7.27 4.71
C PHE A 64 7.55 6.23 4.36
N GLU A 65 7.16 5.13 3.71
CA GLU A 65 8.07 4.08 3.22
C GLU A 65 8.73 4.44 1.87
N GLY A 66 8.60 5.68 1.40
CA GLY A 66 9.22 6.15 0.15
C GLY A 66 8.48 5.70 -1.12
N TYR A 67 7.17 5.44 -1.04
CA TYR A 67 6.35 5.10 -2.20
C TYR A 67 5.23 6.12 -2.43
N LYS A 68 4.96 6.41 -3.70
CA LYS A 68 3.86 7.27 -4.15
C LYS A 68 2.75 6.44 -4.78
N ILE A 69 1.52 6.62 -4.32
CA ILE A 69 0.35 5.98 -4.94
C ILE A 69 0.08 6.65 -6.29
N ILE A 70 0.21 5.89 -7.38
CA ILE A 70 -0.07 6.32 -8.75
C ILE A 70 -1.51 6.02 -9.15
N TYR A 71 -2.02 4.86 -8.71
CA TYR A 71 -3.38 4.46 -8.97
C TYR A 71 -3.94 3.70 -7.77
N LYS A 72 -5.21 3.92 -7.47
CA LYS A 72 -5.91 3.20 -6.40
C LYS A 72 -7.36 2.99 -6.79
N ASP A 73 -7.74 1.72 -6.84
CA ASP A 73 -9.12 1.28 -6.87
C ASP A 73 -9.44 0.40 -5.65
N SER A 74 -10.65 -0.13 -5.55
CA SER A 74 -11.08 -0.95 -4.43
C SER A 74 -10.21 -2.20 -4.26
N LYS A 75 -9.76 -2.83 -5.35
CA LYS A 75 -9.00 -4.11 -5.31
C LYS A 75 -7.57 -4.03 -5.81
N VAL A 76 -7.14 -2.87 -6.30
CA VAL A 76 -5.81 -2.68 -6.89
C VAL A 76 -5.20 -1.39 -6.35
N LEU A 77 -3.95 -1.48 -5.91
CA LEU A 77 -3.13 -0.36 -5.49
C LEU A 77 -1.84 -0.38 -6.31
N LYS A 78 -1.63 0.62 -7.18
CA LYS A 78 -0.36 0.81 -7.86
C LYS A 78 0.43 1.92 -7.19
N VAL A 79 1.67 1.65 -6.90
CA VAL A 79 2.59 2.62 -6.32
C VAL A 79 3.85 2.73 -7.18
N LYS A 80 4.57 3.82 -7.05
CA LYS A 80 5.89 4.02 -7.63
C LYS A 80 6.84 4.36 -6.50
N LYS A 81 8.04 3.80 -6.49
CA LYS A 81 9.07 4.21 -5.53
C LYS A 81 9.40 5.69 -5.81
N GLU A 82 9.29 6.53 -4.80
CA GLU A 82 9.84 7.88 -4.88
C GLU A 82 11.35 7.68 -4.83
N GLU A 83 12.01 7.87 -5.97
CA GLU A 83 13.45 8.08 -5.96
C GLU A 83 13.68 9.30 -5.05
N GLU A 84 14.62 9.19 -4.12
CA GLU A 84 15.10 10.34 -3.38
C GLU A 84 15.62 11.36 -4.40
N GLU A 85 14.76 12.27 -4.86
CA GLU A 85 15.23 13.62 -5.16
C GLU A 85 15.78 14.12 -3.83
N MET A 86 17.08 13.87 -3.60
CA MET A 86 17.88 14.65 -2.69
C MET A 86 17.70 16.10 -3.15
N THR A 87 16.71 16.79 -2.58
CA THR A 87 16.73 18.24 -2.55
C THR A 87 17.91 18.59 -1.66
N LEU A 88 19.09 18.67 -2.28
CA LEU A 88 20.21 19.46 -1.79
C LEU A 88 19.67 20.90 -1.71
N ASN A 89 19.01 21.21 -0.60
CA ASN A 89 18.85 22.59 -0.19
C ASN A 89 20.24 23.04 0.28
N GLU A 90 21.03 23.55 -0.65
CA GLU A 90 22.10 24.49 -0.33
C GLU A 90 21.45 25.76 0.24
N GLU A 91 21.60 25.96 1.55
CA GLU A 91 21.61 27.26 2.20
C GLU A 91 22.97 27.48 2.87
#